data_AF-A0A6S6QW01-F1
#
_entry.id   AF-A0A6S6QW01-F1
#
_cell.length_a   1.000
_cell.length_b   1.000
_cell.length_c   1.000
_cell.angle_alpha   90.00
_cell.angle_beta   90.00
_cell.angle_gamma   90.00
#
_symmetry.space_group_name_H-M   'P 1'
#
loop_
_entity.id
_entity.type
_entity.pdbx_description
1 polymer ?
#
loop_
_entity_poly.entity_id
_entity_poly.type
_entity_poly.pdbx_seq_one_letter_code
_entity_poly.pdbx_strand_id
1 'polypeptide(L)'
;MTLLEIQTLLAKAGFYKGDLDGKWGPKTAAAIALLPGVDKAWVKTRLLVAATQALLHIEGIDAGAVDGRIGPQTRYALEVWAARQKGPKAEKAVTTWRDKEPPMRAGTEKWPVQSGAAAFFGAPGENHTLIDTAYPMVLAWDLKAQVTKITCNKKVAEPLKRIFSKTLAHYGIDQIRNLRLDRFGGCFNNRKMRGGSSLSVHAFAAAVDIDPSNNQLKWTKERATLARPEFLPFWGFVEEEGAVSLGRARNYDWMHFQFVRLGA
;
A
#
# COMPACT_ATOMS: atom_id res chain seq x y z
N MET A 1 -1.08 -12.49 13.35
CA MET A 1 -1.39 -12.39 14.78
C MET A 1 -2.47 -13.42 15.09
N THR A 2 -2.22 -14.31 16.03
CA THR A 2 -3.16 -15.31 16.54
C THR A 2 -4.13 -14.67 17.52
N LEU A 3 -5.22 -15.36 17.85
CA LEU A 3 -6.16 -14.85 18.85
C LEU A 3 -5.53 -14.78 20.24
N LEU A 4 -4.61 -15.68 20.57
CA LEU A 4 -3.87 -15.63 21.82
C LEU A 4 -3.00 -14.36 21.89
N GLU A 5 -2.28 -14.02 20.81
CA GLU A 5 -1.51 -12.77 20.74
C GLU A 5 -2.43 -11.54 20.90
N ILE A 6 -3.61 -11.53 20.28
CA ILE A 6 -4.60 -10.45 20.44
C ILE A 6 -5.04 -10.32 21.90
N GLN A 7 -5.43 -11.42 22.56
CA GLN A 7 -5.82 -11.40 23.98
C GLN A 7 -4.68 -10.90 24.88
N THR A 8 -3.45 -11.36 24.64
CA THR A 8 -2.26 -10.93 25.38
C THR A 8 -2.03 -9.42 25.24
N LEU A 9 -2.14 -8.88 24.02
CA LEU A 9 -1.99 -7.44 23.78
C LEU A 9 -3.15 -6.63 24.36
N LEU A 10 -4.38 -7.13 24.29
CA LEU A 10 -5.52 -6.50 24.96
C LEU A 10 -5.33 -6.44 26.48
N ALA A 11 -4.80 -7.51 27.09
CA ALA A 11 -4.54 -7.55 28.52
C ALA A 11 -3.41 -6.58 28.90
N LYS A 12 -2.32 -6.57 28.13
CA LYS A 12 -1.19 -5.62 28.30
C LYS A 12 -1.66 -4.17 28.19
N ALA A 13 -2.58 -3.89 27.28
CA ALA A 13 -3.17 -2.55 27.08
C ALA A 13 -4.32 -2.23 28.08
N GLY A 14 -4.64 -3.13 29.00
CA GLY A 14 -5.65 -2.92 30.06
C GLY A 14 -7.11 -3.12 29.64
N PHE A 15 -7.37 -3.55 28.40
CA PHE A 15 -8.73 -3.77 27.88
C PHE A 15 -9.31 -5.14 28.22
N TYR A 16 -8.48 -6.12 28.60
CA TYR A 16 -8.90 -7.51 28.79
C TYR A 16 -8.45 -8.09 30.13
N LYS A 17 -9.42 -8.65 30.87
CA LYS A 17 -9.23 -9.31 32.19
C LYS A 17 -9.68 -10.79 32.17
N GLY A 18 -9.88 -11.35 30.99
CA GLY A 18 -10.24 -12.76 30.81
C GLY A 18 -9.03 -13.66 30.64
N ASP A 19 -9.28 -14.94 30.39
CA ASP A 19 -8.23 -15.93 30.20
C ASP A 19 -7.50 -15.71 28.86
N LEU A 20 -6.19 -15.91 28.87
CA LEU A 20 -5.32 -15.89 27.70
C LEU A 20 -5.27 -17.29 27.08
N ASP A 21 -6.39 -17.72 26.50
CA ASP A 21 -6.62 -19.10 26.06
C ASP A 21 -6.65 -19.28 24.53
N GLY A 22 -6.52 -18.18 23.77
CA GLY A 22 -6.61 -18.15 22.33
C GLY A 22 -8.01 -18.46 21.78
N LYS A 23 -9.06 -18.41 22.61
CA LYS A 23 -10.44 -18.70 22.21
C LYS A 23 -11.27 -17.43 22.13
N TRP A 24 -12.21 -17.44 21.19
CA TRP A 24 -13.15 -16.32 21.06
C TRP A 24 -14.28 -16.48 22.06
N GLY A 25 -14.48 -15.49 22.91
CA GLY A 25 -15.62 -15.45 23.84
C GLY A 25 -16.16 -14.03 24.06
N PRO A 26 -17.26 -13.89 24.82
CA PRO A 26 -17.90 -12.60 25.08
C PRO A 26 -16.96 -11.57 25.69
N LYS A 27 -16.05 -11.99 26.60
CA LYS A 27 -15.04 -11.11 27.20
C LYS A 27 -14.06 -10.56 26.15
N THR A 28 -13.62 -11.39 25.19
CA THR A 28 -12.71 -10.97 24.12
C THR A 28 -13.41 -10.01 23.17
N ALA A 29 -14.66 -10.32 22.79
CA ALA A 29 -15.47 -9.44 21.95
C ALA A 29 -15.69 -8.07 22.60
N ALA A 30 -16.03 -8.05 23.89
CA ALA A 30 -16.21 -6.82 24.67
C ALA A 30 -14.92 -5.99 24.73
N ALA A 31 -13.77 -6.63 24.99
CA ALA A 31 -12.47 -5.94 25.00
C ALA A 31 -12.09 -5.34 23.64
N ILE A 32 -12.33 -6.08 22.54
CA ILE A 32 -12.08 -5.58 21.18
C ILE A 32 -12.97 -4.37 20.87
N ALA A 33 -14.22 -4.38 21.30
CA ALA A 33 -15.16 -3.28 21.08
C ALA A 33 -14.76 -1.97 21.82
N LEU A 34 -13.85 -2.02 22.78
CA LEU A 34 -13.32 -0.85 23.48
C LEU A 34 -12.12 -0.22 22.76
N LEU A 35 -11.54 -0.90 21.76
CA LEU A 35 -10.40 -0.37 21.03
C LEU A 35 -10.80 0.83 20.15
N PRO A 36 -9.94 1.86 20.04
CA PRO A 36 -10.21 3.02 19.20
C PRO A 36 -10.48 2.63 17.73
N GLY A 37 -11.52 3.20 17.14
CA GLY A 37 -11.89 3.00 15.73
C GLY A 37 -12.59 1.67 15.41
N VAL A 38 -12.81 0.80 16.40
CA VAL A 38 -13.54 -0.46 16.19
C VAL A 38 -15.05 -0.25 16.23
N ASP A 39 -15.74 -0.64 15.18
CA ASP A 39 -17.20 -0.73 15.15
C ASP A 39 -17.66 -2.12 15.61
N LYS A 40 -18.32 -2.16 16.77
CA LYS A 40 -18.83 -3.38 17.41
C LYS A 40 -19.90 -4.12 16.59
N ALA A 41 -20.51 -3.47 15.59
CA ALA A 41 -21.47 -4.11 14.69
C ALA A 41 -20.79 -5.01 13.63
N TRP A 42 -19.46 -4.94 13.49
CA TRP A 42 -18.75 -5.79 12.55
C TRP A 42 -18.77 -7.27 12.96
N VAL A 43 -18.78 -8.14 11.95
CA VAL A 43 -18.65 -9.59 12.15
C VAL A 43 -17.29 -9.95 12.75
N LYS A 44 -17.22 -11.10 13.43
CA LYS A 44 -16.02 -11.60 14.15
C LYS A 44 -14.72 -11.45 13.35
N THR A 45 -14.69 -11.87 12.09
CA THR A 45 -13.49 -11.81 11.26
C THR A 45 -12.98 -10.38 11.06
N ARG A 46 -13.91 -9.44 10.82
CA ARG A 46 -13.60 -8.02 10.65
C ARG A 46 -13.19 -7.37 11.99
N LEU A 47 -13.82 -7.75 13.10
CA LEU A 47 -13.41 -7.33 14.44
C LEU A 47 -11.98 -7.78 14.77
N LEU A 48 -11.60 -9.01 14.44
CA LEU A 48 -10.24 -9.52 14.68
C LEU A 48 -9.18 -8.75 13.89
N VAL A 49 -9.49 -8.37 12.64
CA VAL A 49 -8.59 -7.53 11.84
C VAL A 49 -8.51 -6.11 12.41
N ALA A 50 -9.64 -5.53 12.81
CA ALA A 50 -9.67 -4.19 13.40
C ALA A 50 -8.92 -4.16 14.74
N ALA A 51 -9.08 -5.19 15.57
CA ALA A 51 -8.32 -5.36 16.80
C ALA A 51 -6.82 -5.45 16.51
N THR A 52 -6.43 -6.25 15.52
CA THR A 52 -5.04 -6.35 15.07
C THR A 52 -4.49 -4.97 14.66
N GLN A 53 -5.22 -4.20 13.85
CA GLN A 53 -4.79 -2.86 13.43
C GLN A 53 -4.62 -1.92 14.63
N ALA A 54 -5.61 -1.84 15.51
CA ALA A 54 -5.58 -0.97 16.68
C ALA A 54 -4.46 -1.35 17.68
N LEU A 55 -4.26 -2.65 17.93
CA LEU A 55 -3.21 -3.13 18.82
C LEU A 55 -1.81 -2.90 18.25
N LEU A 56 -1.62 -3.03 16.93
CA LEU A 56 -0.35 -2.68 16.29
C LEU A 56 -0.04 -1.19 16.44
N HIS A 57 -1.04 -0.31 16.35
CA HIS A 57 -0.85 1.12 16.64
C HIS A 57 -0.43 1.38 18.08
N ILE A 58 -1.04 0.69 19.05
CA ILE A 58 -0.65 0.76 20.47
C ILE A 58 0.82 0.33 20.65
N GLU A 59 1.27 -0.67 19.90
CA GLU A 59 2.68 -1.12 19.88
C GLU A 59 3.60 -0.23 19.02
N GLY A 60 3.11 0.93 18.55
CA GLY A 60 3.90 1.88 17.77
C GLY A 60 4.20 1.44 16.34
N ILE A 61 3.43 0.50 15.79
CA ILE A 61 3.53 0.02 14.40
C ILE A 61 2.34 0.57 13.61
N ASP A 62 2.60 1.42 12.62
CA ASP A 62 1.55 1.95 11.73
C ASP A 62 0.91 0.82 10.91
N ALA A 63 -0.34 0.47 11.24
CA ALA A 63 -1.14 -0.53 10.54
C ALA A 63 -2.13 0.05 9.51
N GLY A 64 -2.12 1.37 9.26
CA GLY A 64 -3.11 2.07 8.45
C GLY A 64 -4.42 2.33 9.21
N ALA A 65 -5.51 2.63 8.51
CA ALA A 65 -6.81 2.85 9.17
C ALA A 65 -7.30 1.59 9.91
N VAL A 66 -7.96 1.78 11.06
CA VAL A 66 -8.68 0.70 11.76
C VAL A 66 -10.03 0.49 11.07
N ASP A 67 -10.04 -0.28 9.99
CA ASP A 67 -11.21 -0.51 9.14
C ASP A 67 -11.67 -1.97 9.08
N GLY A 68 -10.90 -2.87 9.72
CA GLY A 68 -11.12 -4.30 9.74
C GLY A 68 -10.80 -5.00 8.42
N ARG A 69 -10.02 -4.39 7.53
CA ARG A 69 -9.61 -4.98 6.25
C ARG A 69 -8.09 -5.10 6.15
N ILE A 70 -7.62 -6.22 5.58
CA ILE A 70 -6.19 -6.45 5.40
C ILE A 70 -5.72 -5.78 4.10
N GLY A 71 -5.38 -4.50 4.21
CA GLY A 71 -4.72 -3.73 3.15
C GLY A 71 -3.20 -3.87 3.14
N PRO A 72 -2.50 -3.22 2.20
CA PRO A 72 -1.05 -3.30 2.06
C PRO A 72 -0.27 -2.78 3.28
N GLN A 73 -0.79 -1.76 3.98
CA GLN A 73 -0.17 -1.25 5.19
C GLN A 73 -0.34 -2.24 6.36
N THR A 74 -1.54 -2.80 6.55
CA THR A 74 -1.80 -3.82 7.58
C THR A 74 -0.95 -5.07 7.35
N ARG A 75 -0.75 -5.52 6.10
CA ARG A 75 0.17 -6.62 5.77
C ARG A 75 1.60 -6.31 6.19
N TYR A 76 2.10 -5.13 5.84
CA TYR A 76 3.45 -4.72 6.21
C TYR A 76 3.61 -4.60 7.73
N ALA A 77 2.62 -4.05 8.44
CA ALA A 77 2.63 -3.97 9.90
C ALA A 77 2.69 -5.36 10.55
N LEU A 78 1.99 -6.35 9.98
CA LEU A 78 2.08 -7.75 10.42
C LEU A 78 3.47 -8.37 10.15
N GLU A 79 4.14 -8.03 9.04
CA GLU A 79 5.54 -8.45 8.80
C GLU A 79 6.48 -7.84 9.84
N VAL A 80 6.33 -6.54 10.15
CA VAL A 80 7.11 -5.85 11.18
C VAL A 80 6.87 -6.49 12.54
N TRP A 81 5.61 -6.76 12.90
CA TRP A 81 5.25 -7.46 14.14
C TRP A 81 5.92 -8.83 14.24
N ALA A 82 5.79 -9.66 13.20
CA ALA A 82 6.39 -10.99 13.18
C ALA A 82 7.93 -10.94 13.26
N ALA A 83 8.55 -9.90 12.71
CA ALA A 83 9.99 -9.67 12.81
C ALA A 83 10.40 -9.19 14.20
N ARG A 84 9.60 -8.32 14.84
CA ARG A 84 9.82 -7.86 16.22
C ARG A 84 9.81 -9.01 17.21
N GLN A 85 8.94 -10.00 17.02
CA GLN A 85 8.93 -11.23 17.83
C GLN A 85 10.23 -12.05 17.73
N LYS A 86 11.01 -11.85 16.67
CA LYS A 86 12.33 -12.49 16.47
C LYS A 86 13.49 -11.62 16.96
N GLY A 87 13.21 -10.46 17.53
CA GLY A 87 14.17 -9.53 18.10
C GLY A 87 14.61 -8.37 17.19
N PRO A 88 15.38 -7.41 17.73
CA PRO A 88 15.64 -6.12 17.08
C PRO A 88 16.33 -6.20 15.72
N LYS A 89 17.21 -7.21 15.55
CA LYS A 89 17.92 -7.44 14.27
C LYS A 89 16.95 -7.80 13.14
N ALA A 90 15.97 -8.66 13.42
CA ALA A 90 14.97 -9.08 12.45
C ALA A 90 14.03 -7.93 12.10
N GLU A 91 13.57 -7.17 13.12
CA GLU A 91 12.76 -5.98 12.89
C GLU A 91 13.48 -4.97 12.00
N LYS A 92 14.74 -4.64 12.31
CA LYS A 92 15.57 -3.73 11.50
C LYS A 92 15.70 -4.21 10.05
N ALA A 93 15.88 -5.50 9.83
CA ALA A 93 15.97 -6.06 8.47
C ALA A 93 14.68 -5.85 7.66
N VAL A 94 13.50 -5.83 8.30
CA VAL A 94 12.22 -5.54 7.62
C VAL A 94 12.01 -4.04 7.44
N THR A 95 12.46 -3.20 8.37
CA THR A 95 12.17 -1.76 8.37
C THR A 95 13.16 -0.90 7.61
N THR A 96 14.36 -1.40 7.27
CA THR A 96 15.42 -0.59 6.63
C THR A 96 16.06 -1.24 5.39
N TRP A 97 15.46 -2.27 4.78
CA TRP A 97 16.08 -2.95 3.64
C TRP A 97 16.22 -2.04 2.41
N ARG A 98 15.33 -1.06 2.24
CA ARG A 98 15.36 -0.08 1.15
C ARG A 98 16.40 1.01 1.32
N ASP A 99 16.86 1.25 2.56
CA ASP A 99 17.88 2.27 2.83
C ASP A 99 19.26 1.86 2.30
N LYS A 100 19.43 0.58 1.92
CA LYS A 100 20.69 0.01 1.41
C LYS A 100 20.63 -0.32 -0.08
N GLU A 101 19.64 0.18 -0.78
CA GLU A 101 19.48 -0.10 -2.20
C GLU A 101 20.58 0.56 -3.02
N PRO A 102 21.17 -0.17 -4.00
CA PRO A 102 22.21 0.41 -4.83
C PRO A 102 21.64 1.57 -5.68
N PRO A 103 22.47 2.58 -5.97
CA PRO A 103 22.09 3.65 -6.89
C PRO A 103 21.77 3.05 -8.27
N MET A 104 20.76 3.62 -8.93
CA MET A 104 20.36 3.16 -10.26
C MET A 104 19.67 4.28 -11.02
N ARG A 105 19.97 4.40 -12.31
CA ARG A 105 19.32 5.37 -13.19
C ARG A 105 18.17 4.70 -13.96
N ALA A 106 16.99 5.28 -13.88
CA ALA A 106 15.82 4.87 -14.66
C ALA A 106 14.81 6.02 -14.73
N GLY A 107 14.08 6.12 -15.84
CA GLY A 107 13.17 7.24 -16.11
C GLY A 107 13.87 8.41 -16.81
N THR A 108 13.10 9.48 -17.02
CA THR A 108 13.53 10.65 -17.80
C THR A 108 13.74 11.87 -16.91
N GLU A 109 14.55 12.84 -17.34
CA GLU A 109 14.77 14.13 -16.65
C GLU A 109 13.51 15.00 -16.50
N LYS A 110 12.39 14.62 -17.15
CA LYS A 110 11.06 15.22 -16.94
C LYS A 110 10.63 15.22 -15.46
N TRP A 111 11.05 14.21 -14.71
CA TRP A 111 10.65 14.00 -13.31
C TRP A 111 11.86 14.12 -12.37
N PRO A 112 11.67 14.65 -11.15
CA PRO A 112 12.76 14.82 -10.21
C PRO A 112 13.25 13.45 -9.71
N VAL A 113 14.47 13.40 -9.16
CA VAL A 113 14.85 12.30 -8.25
C VAL A 113 14.06 12.41 -6.95
N GLN A 114 13.95 11.32 -6.18
CA GLN A 114 13.15 11.30 -4.95
C GLN A 114 13.58 12.36 -3.92
N SER A 115 14.88 12.67 -3.80
CA SER A 115 15.37 13.76 -2.92
C SER A 115 14.90 15.15 -3.36
N GLY A 116 14.58 15.34 -4.64
CA GLY A 116 14.03 16.58 -5.19
C GLY A 116 12.49 16.63 -5.23
N ALA A 117 11.80 15.58 -4.75
CA ALA A 117 10.35 15.49 -4.86
C ALA A 117 9.62 16.63 -4.16
N ALA A 118 10.06 17.03 -2.96
CA ALA A 118 9.42 18.11 -2.21
C ALA A 118 9.57 19.47 -2.93
N ALA A 119 10.74 19.76 -3.49
CA ALA A 119 10.97 20.99 -4.25
C ALA A 119 10.13 21.04 -5.54
N PHE A 120 9.89 19.89 -6.17
CA PHE A 120 9.16 19.83 -7.44
C PHE A 120 7.64 19.74 -7.27
N PHE A 121 7.15 18.92 -6.33
CA PHE A 121 5.72 18.66 -6.13
C PHE A 121 5.08 19.50 -5.02
N GLY A 122 5.87 20.09 -4.13
CA GLY A 122 5.42 20.74 -2.88
C GLY A 122 5.61 19.85 -1.66
N ALA A 123 5.26 20.35 -0.48
CA ALA A 123 5.36 19.57 0.75
C ALA A 123 4.41 18.35 0.70
N PRO A 124 4.71 17.26 1.43
CA PRO A 124 3.82 16.10 1.49
C PRO A 124 2.41 16.50 1.95
N GLY A 125 1.38 16.08 1.20
CA GLY A 125 0.00 16.50 1.49
C GLY A 125 -0.50 17.71 0.68
N GLU A 126 0.38 18.43 -0.01
CA GLU A 126 0.04 19.66 -0.72
C GLU A 126 -0.06 19.50 -2.24
N ASN A 127 -0.62 20.50 -2.91
CA ASN A 127 -0.74 20.57 -4.37
C ASN A 127 -1.47 19.38 -5.01
N HIS A 128 -2.39 18.78 -4.28
CA HIS A 128 -3.22 17.70 -4.79
C HIS A 128 -4.41 18.23 -5.60
N THR A 129 -4.95 17.36 -6.43
CA THR A 129 -6.21 17.52 -7.15
C THR A 129 -6.90 16.17 -7.26
N LEU A 130 -8.17 16.16 -7.63
CA LEU A 130 -8.93 14.96 -7.93
C LEU A 130 -9.08 14.82 -9.44
N ILE A 131 -8.77 13.64 -9.97
CA ILE A 131 -9.08 13.26 -11.35
C ILE A 131 -10.10 12.14 -11.36
N ASP A 132 -11.01 12.14 -12.33
CA ASP A 132 -11.90 11.01 -12.57
C ASP A 132 -11.10 9.84 -13.16
N THR A 133 -11.46 8.61 -12.80
CA THR A 133 -10.87 7.42 -13.40
C THR A 133 -11.39 7.24 -14.83
N ALA A 134 -10.52 6.85 -15.76
CA ALA A 134 -10.94 6.61 -17.15
C ALA A 134 -11.93 5.43 -17.27
N TYR A 135 -11.92 4.52 -16.29
CA TYR A 135 -12.82 3.37 -16.20
C TYR A 135 -13.14 3.07 -14.72
N PRO A 136 -14.22 2.32 -14.43
CA PRO A 136 -14.56 1.93 -13.06
C PRO A 136 -13.44 1.12 -12.41
N MET A 137 -12.97 1.56 -11.25
CA MET A 137 -11.98 0.85 -10.45
C MET A 137 -12.57 0.46 -9.09
N VAL A 138 -11.90 -0.43 -8.37
CA VAL A 138 -12.25 -0.83 -7.00
C VAL A 138 -11.00 -0.93 -6.14
N LEU A 139 -11.14 -0.79 -4.82
CA LEU A 139 -10.01 -1.01 -3.91
C LEU A 139 -9.56 -2.47 -3.97
N ALA A 140 -8.25 -2.69 -4.10
CA ALA A 140 -7.68 -4.03 -4.26
C ALA A 140 -7.85 -4.97 -3.04
N TRP A 141 -8.25 -4.43 -1.89
CA TRP A 141 -8.57 -5.16 -0.65
C TRP A 141 -10.04 -5.05 -0.23
N ASP A 142 -10.86 -4.33 -1.02
CA ASP A 142 -12.32 -4.29 -0.88
C ASP A 142 -12.96 -4.11 -2.26
N LEU A 143 -13.25 -5.21 -2.93
CA LEU A 143 -13.77 -5.19 -4.30
C LEU A 143 -15.18 -4.59 -4.41
N LYS A 144 -15.86 -4.33 -3.29
CA LYS A 144 -17.15 -3.63 -3.26
C LYS A 144 -16.99 -2.11 -3.19
N ALA A 145 -15.83 -1.64 -2.75
CA ALA A 145 -15.53 -0.21 -2.64
C ALA A 145 -15.10 0.31 -4.01
N GLN A 146 -16.00 1.04 -4.67
CA GLN A 146 -15.71 1.68 -5.95
C GLN A 146 -14.75 2.86 -5.78
N VAL A 147 -13.88 3.02 -6.77
CA VAL A 147 -12.96 4.15 -6.91
C VAL A 147 -13.28 4.81 -8.24
N THR A 148 -13.94 5.96 -8.17
CA THR A 148 -14.31 6.78 -9.34
C THR A 148 -13.43 8.01 -9.48
N LYS A 149 -12.68 8.36 -8.43
CA LYS A 149 -11.74 9.49 -8.39
C LYS A 149 -10.43 9.09 -7.75
N ILE A 150 -9.34 9.67 -8.23
CA ILE A 150 -8.00 9.51 -7.69
C ILE A 150 -7.50 10.87 -7.22
N THR A 151 -7.07 10.95 -5.96
CA THR A 151 -6.29 12.08 -5.46
C THR A 151 -4.84 11.93 -5.91
N CYS A 152 -4.35 12.86 -6.72
CA CYS A 152 -2.98 12.90 -7.24
C CYS A 152 -2.39 14.32 -7.15
N ASN A 153 -1.08 14.49 -7.36
CA ASN A 153 -0.49 15.81 -7.51
C ASN A 153 -1.00 16.49 -8.79
N LYS A 154 -1.21 17.81 -8.76
CA LYS A 154 -1.61 18.61 -9.92
C LYS A 154 -0.69 18.38 -11.13
N LYS A 155 0.62 18.23 -10.91
CA LYS A 155 1.60 18.01 -11.99
C LYS A 155 1.50 16.65 -12.68
N VAL A 156 0.93 15.64 -12.00
CA VAL A 156 0.79 14.28 -12.56
C VAL A 156 -0.63 13.97 -13.04
N ALA A 157 -1.57 14.90 -12.87
CA ALA A 157 -2.98 14.71 -13.23
C ALA A 157 -3.18 14.33 -14.70
N GLU A 158 -2.65 15.12 -15.62
CA GLU A 158 -2.79 14.86 -17.06
C GLU A 158 -2.01 13.61 -17.53
N PRO A 159 -0.75 13.38 -17.10
CA PRO A 159 -0.08 12.09 -17.33
C PRO A 159 -0.89 10.88 -16.86
N LEU A 160 -1.45 10.91 -15.65
CA LEU A 160 -2.26 9.81 -15.12
C LEU A 160 -3.53 9.57 -15.95
N LYS A 161 -4.24 10.64 -16.33
CA LYS A 161 -5.40 10.51 -17.22
C LYS A 161 -5.01 9.84 -18.54
N ARG A 162 -3.89 10.24 -19.15
CA ARG A 162 -3.41 9.63 -20.41
C ARG A 162 -3.05 8.16 -20.26
N ILE A 163 -2.36 7.77 -19.17
CA ILE A 163 -2.05 6.36 -18.89
C ILE A 163 -3.33 5.52 -18.83
N PHE A 164 -4.32 5.94 -18.03
CA PHE A 164 -5.56 5.17 -17.87
C PHE A 164 -6.46 5.20 -19.10
N SER A 165 -6.53 6.33 -19.83
CA SER A 165 -7.27 6.40 -21.09
C SER A 165 -6.66 5.53 -22.18
N LYS A 166 -5.33 5.49 -22.31
CA LYS A 166 -4.63 4.57 -23.23
C LYS A 166 -4.83 3.11 -22.82
N THR A 167 -4.80 2.83 -21.52
CA THR A 167 -5.10 1.50 -20.98
C THR A 167 -6.52 1.06 -21.38
N LEU A 168 -7.52 1.93 -21.22
CA LEU A 168 -8.88 1.65 -21.66
C LEU A 168 -8.99 1.44 -23.17
N ALA A 169 -8.37 2.33 -23.95
CA ALA A 169 -8.43 2.25 -25.41
C ALA A 169 -7.78 0.97 -25.96
N HIS A 170 -6.70 0.49 -25.33
CA HIS A 170 -5.97 -0.69 -25.78
C HIS A 170 -6.64 -2.01 -25.35
N TYR A 171 -7.00 -2.14 -24.07
CA TYR A 171 -7.49 -3.40 -23.53
C TYR A 171 -9.01 -3.53 -23.60
N GLY A 172 -9.75 -2.42 -23.54
CA GLY A 172 -11.18 -2.45 -23.27
C GLY A 172 -11.48 -2.89 -21.82
N ILE A 173 -12.73 -2.71 -21.40
CA ILE A 173 -13.11 -2.88 -19.99
C ILE A 173 -13.05 -4.34 -19.51
N ASP A 174 -13.40 -5.30 -20.36
CA ASP A 174 -13.43 -6.72 -19.97
C ASP A 174 -12.02 -7.26 -19.73
N GLN A 175 -11.08 -6.92 -20.62
CA GLN A 175 -9.70 -7.32 -20.44
C GLN A 175 -9.03 -6.57 -19.27
N ILE A 176 -9.38 -5.31 -19.02
CA ILE A 176 -8.93 -4.59 -17.81
C ILE A 176 -9.32 -5.35 -16.54
N ARG A 177 -10.57 -5.82 -16.46
CA ARG A 177 -11.08 -6.58 -15.31
C ARG A 177 -10.41 -7.95 -15.18
N ASN A 178 -10.21 -8.64 -16.31
CA ASN A 178 -9.53 -9.93 -16.37
C ASN A 178 -8.06 -9.81 -15.92
N LEU A 179 -7.36 -8.78 -16.41
CA LEU A 179 -5.98 -8.46 -16.03
C LEU A 179 -5.86 -7.76 -14.68
N ARG A 180 -6.98 -7.38 -14.06
CA ARG A 180 -7.06 -6.68 -12.76
C ARG A 180 -6.39 -5.30 -12.74
N LEU A 181 -6.32 -4.64 -13.89
CA LEU A 181 -5.87 -3.25 -14.02
C LEU A 181 -6.88 -2.25 -13.40
N ASP A 182 -8.03 -2.73 -12.95
CA ASP A 182 -9.04 -1.99 -12.17
C ASP A 182 -8.89 -2.15 -10.65
N ARG A 183 -7.91 -2.92 -10.16
CA ARG A 183 -7.64 -3.11 -8.72
C ARG A 183 -6.73 -2.00 -8.20
N PHE A 184 -7.32 -0.91 -7.72
CA PHE A 184 -6.60 0.25 -7.25
C PHE A 184 -5.94 0.00 -5.88
N GLY A 185 -4.63 0.24 -5.81
CA GLY A 185 -3.82 0.11 -4.61
C GLY A 185 -3.58 1.41 -3.85
N GLY A 186 -3.86 2.57 -4.48
CA GLY A 186 -3.68 3.90 -3.89
C GLY A 186 -2.83 4.82 -4.74
N CYS A 187 -2.97 6.14 -4.53
CA CYS A 187 -2.13 7.17 -5.14
C CYS A 187 -1.52 8.11 -4.10
N PHE A 188 -2.34 8.61 -3.17
CA PHE A 188 -1.89 9.43 -2.05
C PHE A 188 -1.90 8.65 -0.72
N ASN A 189 -0.80 8.74 0.02
CA ASN A 189 -0.72 8.41 1.44
C ASN A 189 0.52 9.10 2.04
N ASN A 190 0.32 10.05 2.96
CA ASN A 190 1.42 10.75 3.63
C ASN A 190 2.10 9.86 4.67
N ARG A 191 3.06 9.05 4.23
CA ARG A 191 3.81 8.11 5.06
C ARG A 191 5.25 7.94 4.63
N LYS A 192 6.08 7.41 5.53
CA LYS A 192 7.39 6.86 5.18
C LYS A 192 7.24 5.65 4.26
N MET A 193 8.29 5.38 3.49
CA MET A 193 8.37 4.19 2.65
C MET A 193 8.34 2.92 3.51
N ARG A 194 7.68 1.87 3.03
CA ARG A 194 7.73 0.57 3.70
C ARG A 194 9.12 -0.02 3.50
N GLY A 195 9.79 -0.35 4.60
CA GLY A 195 11.14 -0.87 4.59
C GLY A 195 12.23 0.19 4.38
N GLY A 196 11.92 1.48 4.53
CA GLY A 196 12.94 2.54 4.48
C GLY A 196 12.58 3.76 5.30
N SER A 197 13.54 4.65 5.45
CA SER A 197 13.48 5.85 6.28
C SER A 197 12.96 7.10 5.55
N SER A 198 13.11 7.16 4.22
CA SER A 198 12.65 8.26 3.38
C SER A 198 11.12 8.31 3.26
N LEU A 199 10.60 9.50 2.94
CA LEU A 199 9.19 9.66 2.57
C LEU A 199 8.86 8.85 1.31
N SER A 200 7.69 8.22 1.30
CA SER A 200 7.19 7.53 0.11
C SER A 200 6.81 8.52 -0.97
N VAL A 201 6.96 8.16 -2.25
CA VAL A 201 6.47 8.99 -3.37
C VAL A 201 4.94 9.19 -3.30
N HIS A 202 4.22 8.24 -2.69
CA HIS A 202 2.80 8.41 -2.37
C HIS A 202 2.51 9.59 -1.45
N ALA A 203 3.47 10.06 -0.65
CA ALA A 203 3.29 11.22 0.22
C ALA A 203 3.13 12.53 -0.58
N PHE A 204 3.61 12.53 -1.83
CA PHE A 204 3.45 13.63 -2.79
C PHE A 204 2.31 13.38 -3.79
N ALA A 205 1.54 12.30 -3.62
CA ALA A 205 0.52 11.84 -4.55
C ALA A 205 1.02 11.72 -6.02
N ALA A 206 2.28 11.30 -6.16
CA ALA A 206 3.01 11.21 -7.42
C ALA A 206 3.43 9.76 -7.75
N ALA A 207 2.71 8.79 -7.21
CA ALA A 207 2.88 7.37 -7.50
C ALA A 207 1.55 6.63 -7.42
N VAL A 208 1.46 5.46 -8.03
CA VAL A 208 0.25 4.64 -8.04
C VAL A 208 0.63 3.18 -7.84
N ASP A 209 -0.15 2.49 -7.01
CA ASP A 209 -0.09 1.04 -6.86
C ASP A 209 -1.30 0.40 -7.59
N ILE A 210 -1.05 -0.64 -8.41
CA ILE A 210 -2.08 -1.45 -9.09
C ILE A 210 -1.95 -2.92 -8.66
N ASP A 211 -3.09 -3.55 -8.37
CA ASP A 211 -3.22 -4.95 -7.96
C ASP A 211 -2.20 -5.40 -6.88
N PRO A 212 -2.07 -4.67 -5.74
CA PRO A 212 -1.11 -4.96 -4.69
C PRO A 212 -1.26 -6.36 -4.04
N SER A 213 -2.43 -6.98 -4.19
CA SER A 213 -2.69 -8.33 -3.65
C SER A 213 -1.94 -9.42 -4.44
N ASN A 214 -1.58 -9.16 -5.71
CA ASN A 214 -0.91 -10.10 -6.59
C ASN A 214 0.47 -9.62 -7.07
N ASN A 215 0.96 -8.51 -6.51
CA ASN A 215 2.23 -7.87 -6.88
C ASN A 215 2.92 -7.31 -5.64
N GLN A 216 3.04 -8.14 -4.59
CA GLN A 216 3.46 -7.68 -3.26
C GLN A 216 4.88 -7.11 -3.28
N LEU A 217 5.17 -6.28 -2.28
CA LEU A 217 6.36 -5.42 -2.18
C LEU A 217 7.70 -6.08 -2.55
N LYS A 218 7.90 -7.35 -2.15
CA LYS A 218 9.15 -8.11 -2.35
C LYS A 218 9.03 -9.19 -3.43
N TRP A 219 7.90 -9.29 -4.11
CA TRP A 219 7.74 -10.25 -5.21
C TRP A 219 8.53 -9.77 -6.42
N THR A 220 9.25 -10.71 -7.00
CA THR A 220 10.01 -10.54 -8.24
C THR A 220 9.15 -10.96 -9.44
N LYS A 221 9.68 -10.80 -10.65
CA LYS A 221 9.00 -11.14 -11.91
C LYS A 221 8.55 -12.60 -11.99
N GLU A 222 9.21 -13.49 -11.24
CA GLU A 222 8.88 -14.91 -11.17
C GLU A 222 7.50 -15.15 -10.51
N ARG A 223 6.98 -14.17 -9.77
CA ARG A 223 5.70 -14.28 -9.05
C ARG A 223 4.71 -13.15 -9.37
N ALA A 224 5.18 -11.93 -9.61
CA ALA A 224 4.33 -10.77 -9.84
C ALA A 224 3.55 -10.90 -11.15
N THR A 225 2.22 -10.70 -11.10
CA THR A 225 1.40 -10.82 -12.31
C THR A 225 1.65 -9.70 -13.29
N LEU A 226 1.93 -8.48 -12.82
CA LEU A 226 2.27 -7.34 -13.67
C LEU A 226 3.61 -7.50 -14.38
N ALA A 227 4.41 -8.53 -14.07
CA ALA A 227 5.64 -8.85 -14.80
C ALA A 227 5.40 -9.66 -16.08
N ARG A 228 4.18 -10.17 -16.29
CA ARG A 228 3.86 -11.03 -17.43
C ARG A 228 3.73 -10.24 -18.74
N PRO A 229 3.93 -10.88 -19.91
CA PRO A 229 3.95 -10.20 -21.20
C PRO A 229 2.68 -9.42 -21.54
N GLU A 230 1.51 -9.84 -21.03
CA GLU A 230 0.22 -9.19 -21.29
C GLU A 230 0.17 -7.76 -20.74
N PHE A 231 1.08 -7.40 -19.82
CA PHE A 231 1.16 -6.06 -19.23
C PHE A 231 2.17 -5.15 -19.92
N LEU A 232 2.90 -5.64 -20.95
CA LEU A 232 3.87 -4.82 -21.68
C LEU A 232 3.25 -3.54 -22.27
N PRO A 233 2.04 -3.56 -22.89
CA PRO A 233 1.40 -2.33 -23.34
C PRO A 233 1.08 -1.36 -22.19
N PHE A 234 0.62 -1.87 -21.03
CA PHE A 234 0.33 -1.03 -19.87
C PHE A 234 1.59 -0.30 -19.39
N TRP A 235 2.71 -1.02 -19.28
CA TRP A 235 3.99 -0.44 -18.93
C TRP A 235 4.49 0.54 -19.98
N GLY A 236 4.29 0.28 -21.26
CA GLY A 236 4.58 1.24 -22.33
C GLY A 236 3.86 2.58 -22.11
N PHE A 237 2.57 2.56 -21.77
CA PHE A 237 1.81 3.80 -21.50
C PHE A 237 2.36 4.56 -20.28
N VAL A 238 2.79 3.85 -19.24
CA VAL A 238 3.42 4.44 -18.05
C VAL A 238 4.76 5.09 -18.40
N GLU A 239 5.61 4.36 -19.14
CA GLU A 239 6.96 4.78 -19.51
C GLU A 239 6.95 5.94 -20.52
N GLU A 240 5.96 6.00 -21.42
CA GLU A 240 5.73 7.14 -22.34
C GLU A 240 5.52 8.46 -21.59
N GLU A 241 4.93 8.40 -20.39
CA GLU A 241 4.79 9.59 -19.54
C GLU A 241 6.05 9.91 -18.73
N GLY A 242 7.12 9.12 -18.90
CA GLY A 242 8.39 9.21 -18.17
C GLY A 242 8.35 8.60 -16.77
N ALA A 243 7.22 8.02 -16.36
CA ALA A 243 7.09 7.38 -15.05
C ALA A 243 7.91 6.08 -15.00
N VAL A 244 8.35 5.72 -13.79
CA VAL A 244 9.22 4.56 -13.56
C VAL A 244 8.48 3.49 -12.78
N SER A 245 8.59 2.25 -13.25
CA SER A 245 8.20 1.07 -12.48
C SER A 245 9.40 0.52 -11.71
N LEU A 246 9.26 0.37 -10.38
CA LEU A 246 10.29 -0.32 -9.58
C LEU A 246 10.38 -1.80 -9.94
N GLY A 247 9.25 -2.41 -10.34
CA GLY A 247 9.23 -3.79 -10.85
C GLY A 247 10.13 -3.96 -12.05
N ARG A 248 9.98 -3.10 -13.06
CA ARG A 248 10.77 -3.20 -14.30
C ARG A 248 12.23 -2.82 -14.08
N ALA A 249 12.49 -1.83 -13.24
CA ALA A 249 13.83 -1.32 -13.04
C ALA A 249 14.64 -2.16 -12.02
N ARG A 250 14.03 -2.59 -10.92
CA ARG A 250 14.69 -3.25 -9.77
C ARG A 250 14.20 -4.68 -9.49
N ASN A 251 13.22 -5.18 -10.23
CA ASN A 251 12.63 -6.51 -10.05
C ASN A 251 11.98 -6.73 -8.67
N TYR A 252 11.36 -5.70 -8.09
CA TYR A 252 10.53 -5.81 -6.91
C TYR A 252 9.44 -4.71 -6.93
N ASP A 253 8.40 -4.82 -6.10
CA ASP A 253 7.33 -3.80 -6.02
C ASP A 253 6.65 -3.54 -7.36
N TRP A 254 6.31 -4.62 -8.07
CA TRP A 254 5.71 -4.60 -9.41
C TRP A 254 4.36 -3.90 -9.49
N MET A 255 3.66 -3.72 -8.37
CA MET A 255 2.44 -2.91 -8.28
C MET A 255 2.70 -1.42 -8.53
N HIS A 256 3.93 -0.96 -8.31
CA HIS A 256 4.26 0.44 -8.13
C HIS A 256 4.81 1.08 -9.40
N PHE A 257 4.27 2.25 -9.75
CA PHE A 257 4.94 3.21 -10.61
C PHE A 257 4.91 4.62 -10.05
N GLN A 258 5.92 5.41 -10.40
CA GLN A 258 6.19 6.71 -9.79
C GLN A 258 6.62 7.76 -10.83
N PHE A 259 6.21 9.01 -10.59
CA PHE A 259 6.65 10.19 -11.32
C PHE A 259 7.87 10.85 -10.63
N VAL A 260 8.79 10.02 -10.16
CA VAL A 260 10.15 10.42 -9.79
C VAL A 260 11.12 9.43 -10.42
N ARG A 261 12.17 9.95 -11.04
CA ARG A 261 13.19 9.11 -11.68
C ARG A 261 14.13 8.53 -10.63
N LEU A 262 14.75 7.39 -10.97
CA LEU A 262 15.82 6.83 -10.15
C LEU A 262 17.12 7.57 -10.49
N GLY A 263 17.81 8.03 -9.45
CA GLY A 263 19.09 8.73 -9.54
C GLY A 263 20.25 7.83 -9.15
N ALA A 264 21.43 8.18 -9.65
CA ALA A 264 22.69 7.68 -9.09
C ALA A 264 23.09 8.50 -7.87
#